data_AF-A0A9X4NSL6-F1
#
_entry.id   AF-A0A9X4NSL6-F1
#
_cell.length_a   1.000
_cell.length_b   1.000
_cell.length_c   1.000
_cell.angle_alpha   90.00
_cell.angle_beta   90.00
_cell.angle_gamma   90.00
#
_symmetry.space_group_name_H-M   'P 1'
#
loop_
_entity.id
_entity.type
_entity.pdbx_description
1 polymer ?
#
loop_
_entity_poly.entity_id
_entity_poly.type
_entity_poly.pdbx_seq_one_letter_code
_entity_poly.pdbx_strand_id
1 'polypeptide(L)'
;MNPATLQLLAKFRKLSGRQGRPFDVMRFVEDAAYARECLALTLNTEDEELLLVGLQLQQAMGLSRPTATPSPTATASPPPAAEPPATPHNTYIGRLR
;
A
#
# COMPACT_ATOMS: atom_id res chain seq x y z
N MET A 1 -3.31 2.12 20.88
CA MET A 1 -3.87 2.69 19.64
C MET A 1 -3.07 3.93 19.26
N ASN A 2 -2.63 4.07 18.00
CA ASN A 2 -1.74 5.16 17.56
C ASN A 2 -2.52 6.50 17.49
N PRO A 3 -1.93 7.68 17.80
CA PRO A 3 -2.64 8.97 17.72
C PRO A 3 -3.14 9.28 16.30
N ALA A 4 -2.43 8.84 15.27
CA ALA A 4 -2.88 8.96 13.88
C ALA A 4 -4.19 8.19 13.63
N THR A 5 -4.32 6.99 14.19
CA THR A 5 -5.54 6.18 14.08
C THR A 5 -6.73 6.85 14.78
N LEU A 6 -6.49 7.50 15.93
CA LEU A 6 -7.52 8.26 16.65
C LEU A 6 -8.00 9.49 15.87
N GLN A 7 -7.10 10.18 15.18
CA GLN A 7 -7.46 11.31 14.31
C GLN A 7 -8.31 10.85 13.12
N LEU A 8 -7.97 9.72 12.51
CA LEU A 8 -8.77 9.12 11.43
C LEU A 8 -10.15 8.72 11.92
N LEU A 9 -10.25 8.10 13.10
CA LEU A 9 -11.51 7.75 13.75
C LEU A 9 -12.39 8.96 14.03
N ALA A 10 -11.80 10.05 14.53
CA ALA A 10 -12.52 11.29 14.78
C ALA A 10 -13.03 11.94 13.48
N LYS A 11 -12.20 11.96 12.43
CA LYS A 11 -12.59 12.42 11.09
C LYS A 11 -13.72 11.56 10.51
N PHE A 12 -13.57 10.24 10.57
CA PHE A 12 -14.56 9.29 10.07
C PHE A 12 -15.92 9.45 10.76
N ARG A 13 -15.92 9.59 12.09
CA ARG A 13 -17.14 9.88 12.87
C ARG A 13 -17.79 11.18 12.42
N LYS A 14 -17.00 12.25 12.24
CA LYS A 14 -17.51 13.56 11.80
C LYS A 14 -18.13 13.48 10.42
N LEU A 15 -17.46 12.83 9.46
CA LEU A 15 -17.93 12.67 8.09
C LEU A 15 -19.16 11.74 8.00
N SER A 16 -19.16 10.62 8.73
CA SER A 16 -20.33 9.73 8.84
C SER A 16 -21.54 10.42 9.45
N GLY A 17 -21.32 11.27 10.46
CA GLY A 17 -22.37 12.08 11.07
C GLY A 17 -22.99 13.10 10.10
N ARG A 18 -22.21 13.64 9.15
CA ARG A 18 -22.75 14.51 8.08
C ARG A 18 -23.69 13.78 7.14
N GLN A 19 -23.51 12.47 6.97
CA GLN A 19 -24.41 11.61 6.20
C GLN A 19 -25.62 11.10 7.00
N GLY A 20 -25.78 11.55 8.26
CA GLY A 20 -26.86 11.11 9.15
C GLY A 20 -26.72 9.66 9.62
N ARG A 21 -25.53 9.05 9.47
CA ARG A 21 -25.30 7.67 9.88
C ARG A 21 -24.75 7.62 11.31
N PRO A 22 -25.42 6.91 12.24
CA PRO A 22 -24.88 6.72 13.58
C PRO A 22 -23.61 5.86 13.50
N PHE A 23 -22.49 6.45 13.90
CA PHE A 23 -21.20 5.78 13.95
C PHE A 23 -20.73 5.64 15.39
N ASP A 24 -20.60 4.40 15.86
CA ASP A 24 -20.13 4.08 17.20
C ASP A 24 -18.65 3.70 17.17
N VAL A 25 -17.83 4.58 17.74
CA VAL A 25 -16.37 4.43 17.79
C VAL A 25 -15.96 3.24 18.66
N MET A 26 -16.60 3.03 19.81
CA MET A 26 -16.22 1.95 20.73
C MET A 26 -16.53 0.61 20.10
N ARG A 27 -17.73 0.49 19.53
CA ARG A 27 -18.16 -0.71 18.83
C ARG A 27 -17.34 -0.99 17.58
N PHE A 28 -16.87 0.05 16.88
CA PHE A 28 -15.95 -0.09 15.74
C PHE A 28 -14.58 -0.68 16.14
N VAL A 29 -14.11 -0.41 17.35
CA VAL A 29 -12.82 -0.91 17.83
C VAL A 29 -12.95 -2.30 18.44
N GLU A 30 -14.07 -2.59 19.11
CA GLU A 30 -14.33 -3.87 19.77
C GLU A 30 -14.86 -4.96 18.82
N ASP A 31 -15.67 -4.59 17.82
CA ASP A 31 -16.33 -5.52 16.91
C ASP A 31 -15.82 -5.37 15.47
N ALA A 32 -15.00 -6.35 15.06
CA ALA A 32 -14.44 -6.42 13.72
C ALA A 32 -15.49 -6.63 12.62
N ALA A 33 -16.65 -7.23 12.92
CA ALA A 33 -17.74 -7.40 11.95
C ALA A 33 -18.42 -6.04 11.71
N TYR A 34 -18.73 -5.33 12.79
CA TYR A 34 -19.27 -3.97 12.70
C TYR A 34 -18.31 -3.02 11.96
N ALA A 35 -17.01 -3.12 12.20
CA ALA A 35 -16.02 -2.32 11.49
C ALA A 35 -16.02 -2.58 9.97
N ARG A 36 -16.11 -3.85 9.55
CA ARG A 36 -16.21 -4.22 8.12
C ARG A 36 -17.48 -3.71 7.47
N GLU A 37 -18.62 -3.77 8.16
CA GLU A 37 -19.88 -3.22 7.64
C GLU A 37 -19.78 -1.71 7.46
N CYS A 38 -19.29 -0.97 8.46
CA CYS A 38 -19.09 0.47 8.34
C CYS A 38 -18.16 0.83 7.18
N LEU A 39 -17.07 0.10 7.00
CA LEU A 39 -16.13 0.31 5.89
C LEU A 39 -16.75 -0.02 4.53
N ALA A 40 -17.53 -1.10 4.42
CA ALA A 40 -18.25 -1.46 3.20
C ALA A 40 -19.26 -0.38 2.79
N LEU A 41 -19.90 0.29 3.75
CA LEU A 41 -20.79 1.41 3.48
C LEU A 41 -20.03 2.62 2.91
N THR A 42 -18.80 2.86 3.36
CA THR A 42 -17.98 3.96 2.82
C THR A 42 -17.45 3.72 1.42
N LEU A 43 -17.36 2.46 0.95
CA LEU A 43 -17.00 2.16 -0.44
C LEU A 43 -18.13 2.52 -1.42
N ASN A 44 -19.36 2.69 -0.95
CA ASN A 44 -20.53 3.04 -1.76
C ASN A 44 -20.91 4.53 -1.65
N THR A 45 -20.02 5.37 -1.10
CA THR A 45 -20.28 6.80 -0.93
C THR A 45 -19.67 7.61 -2.08
N GLU A 46 -20.30 8.73 -2.42
CA GLU A 46 -19.79 9.69 -3.40
C GLU A 46 -18.79 10.69 -2.76
N ASP A 47 -18.69 10.66 -1.44
CA ASP A 47 -17.80 11.53 -0.65
C ASP A 47 -16.38 10.95 -0.64
N GLU A 48 -15.54 11.47 -1.55
CA GLU A 48 -14.16 11.02 -1.78
C GLU A 48 -13.31 11.09 -0.50
N GLU A 49 -13.58 12.09 0.36
CA GLU A 49 -12.88 12.28 1.63
C GLU A 49 -13.25 11.17 2.63
N LEU A 50 -14.53 10.79 2.70
CA LEU A 50 -14.99 9.68 3.54
C LEU A 50 -14.44 8.35 3.05
N LEU A 51 -14.38 8.13 1.74
CA LEU A 51 -13.83 6.92 1.13
C LEU A 51 -12.34 6.77 1.47
N LEU A 52 -11.56 7.84 1.32
CA LEU A 52 -10.11 7.83 1.63
C LEU A 52 -9.85 7.55 3.12
N VAL A 53 -10.61 8.19 4.01
CA VAL A 53 -10.49 7.99 5.46
C VAL A 53 -10.89 6.56 5.85
N GLY A 54 -11.93 6.00 5.23
CA GLY A 54 -12.32 4.60 5.41
C GLY A 54 -11.20 3.64 5.01
N LEU A 55 -10.57 3.87 3.85
CA LEU A 55 -9.46 3.04 3.36
C LEU A 55 -8.26 3.06 4.31
N GLN A 56 -7.91 4.26 4.81
CA GLN A 56 -6.81 4.43 5.78
C GLN A 56 -7.12 3.76 7.13
N LEU A 57 -8.37 3.82 7.58
CA LEU A 57 -8.83 3.12 8.79
C LEU A 57 -8.76 1.60 8.63
N GLN A 58 -9.17 1.08 7.47
CA GLN A 58 -9.09 -0.35 7.17
C GLN A 58 -7.64 -0.86 7.24
N GLN A 59 -6.69 -0.09 6.69
CA GLN A 59 -5.26 -0.38 6.78
C GLN A 59 -4.74 -0.28 8.23
N ALA A 60 -5.09 0.78 8.95
CA ALA A 60 -4.64 1.01 10.32
C ALA A 60 -5.17 -0.03 11.32
N MET A 61 -6.36 -0.59 11.08
CA MET A 61 -7.00 -1.62 11.90
C MET A 61 -6.58 -3.04 11.49
N GLY A 62 -5.79 -3.21 10.42
CA GLY A 62 -5.45 -4.54 9.89
C GLY A 62 -6.66 -5.33 9.36
N LEU A 63 -7.77 -4.64 9.05
CA LEU A 63 -8.98 -5.23 8.50
C LEU A 63 -8.90 -5.42 6.98
N SER A 64 -7.79 -4.96 6.36
CA SER A 64 -7.44 -5.26 4.98
C SER A 64 -7.40 -6.77 4.78
N ARG A 65 -8.35 -7.30 4.01
CA ARG A 65 -8.20 -8.61 3.37
C ARG A 65 -6.85 -8.56 2.64
N PRO A 66 -6.01 -9.61 2.69
CA PRO A 66 -4.72 -9.61 2.00
C PRO A 66 -4.97 -9.61 0.49
N THR A 67 -5.20 -8.43 -0.08
CA THR A 67 -4.81 -8.15 -1.45
C THR A 67 -3.37 -7.71 -1.32
N ALA A 68 -2.49 -8.59 -1.81
CA ALA A 68 -1.08 -8.37 -1.95
C ALA A 68 -0.80 -6.91 -2.32
N THR A 69 -0.17 -6.18 -1.42
CA THR A 69 0.61 -5.02 -1.81
C THR A 69 1.78 -5.60 -2.61
N PRO A 70 1.93 -5.37 -3.92
CA PRO A 70 3.26 -5.47 -4.48
C PRO A 70 4.10 -4.47 -3.69
N SER A 71 5.04 -5.01 -2.92
CA SER A 71 6.15 -4.24 -2.36
C SER A 71 6.66 -3.32 -3.47
N PRO A 72 6.85 -2.01 -3.22
CA PRO A 72 7.42 -1.12 -4.24
C PRO A 72 8.73 -1.76 -4.70
N THR A 73 8.68 -2.31 -5.90
CA THR A 73 9.79 -3.07 -6.48
C THR A 73 10.93 -2.09 -6.61
N ALA A 74 12.08 -2.54 -6.10
CA ALA A 74 13.38 -1.95 -6.18
C ALA A 74 13.53 -0.97 -7.35
N THR A 75 14.04 0.22 -7.03
CA THR A 75 14.74 1.12 -7.94
C THR A 75 15.46 0.34 -9.03
N ALA A 76 14.86 0.32 -10.21
CA ALA A 76 15.49 -0.20 -11.41
C ALA A 76 16.45 0.85 -11.95
N SER A 77 17.74 0.52 -12.00
CA SER A 77 18.66 0.87 -13.11
C SER A 77 20.10 0.40 -12.83
N PRO A 78 20.90 0.06 -13.87
CA PRO A 78 20.61 -0.82 -15.01
C PRO A 78 21.80 -1.83 -15.23
N PRO A 79 22.06 -2.40 -16.43
CA PRO A 79 22.43 -3.80 -16.66
C PRO A 79 23.90 -4.19 -16.38
N PRO A 80 24.26 -5.49 -16.36
CA PRO A 80 25.66 -5.92 -16.31
C PRO A 80 26.36 -5.60 -17.64
N ALA A 81 27.19 -4.57 -17.64
CA ALA A 81 28.11 -4.29 -18.74
C ALA A 81 29.28 -5.27 -18.66
N ALA A 82 29.21 -6.26 -19.56
CA ALA A 82 30.29 -6.97 -20.23
C ALA A 82 31.72 -6.66 -19.77
N GLU A 83 32.39 -7.72 -19.33
CA GLU A 83 33.77 -8.06 -19.67
C GLU A 83 34.39 -7.18 -20.78
N PRO A 84 35.52 -6.51 -20.55
CA PRO A 84 36.30 -5.93 -21.64
C PRO A 84 36.98 -7.07 -22.44
N PRO A 85 36.70 -7.25 -23.74
CA PRO A 85 37.51 -8.13 -24.56
C PRO A 85 38.78 -7.39 -25.03
N ALA A 86 39.87 -8.16 -24.99
CA ALA A 86 41.08 -8.04 -25.82
C ALA A 86 42.07 -6.90 -25.55
N THR A 87 43.13 -7.23 -24.79
CA THR A 87 44.48 -6.83 -25.17
C THR A 87 45.00 -7.85 -26.21
N PRO A 88 45.42 -7.43 -27.41
CA PRO A 88 45.99 -8.34 -28.40
C PRO A 88 47.44 -8.69 -28.03
N HIS A 89 47.67 -9.81 -27.34
CA HIS A 89 49.00 -10.42 -27.32
C HIS A 89 49.15 -11.26 -28.59
N ASN A 90 49.77 -10.65 -29.59
CA ASN A 90 50.09 -11.23 -30.88
C ASN A 90 51.18 -12.30 -30.70
N THR A 91 50.81 -13.46 -30.18
CA THR A 91 51.65 -14.66 -30.17
C THR A 91 51.58 -15.29 -31.57
N TYR A 92 52.50 -14.84 -32.42
CA TYR A 92 52.75 -15.43 -33.73
C TYR A 92 53.33 -16.83 -33.56
N ILE A 93 52.50 -17.87 -33.76
CA ILE A 93 52.95 -19.27 -33.91
C ILE A 93 52.51 -19.78 -35.28
N GLY A 94 53.40 -19.60 -36.26
CA GLY A 94 53.88 -20.67 -37.14
C GLY A 94 53.09 -21.03 -38.40
N ARG A 95 53.74 -20.86 -39.57
CA ARG A 95 54.05 -21.92 -40.56
C ARG A 95 55.24 -21.42 -41.41
N LEU A 96 56.41 -22.06 -41.40
CA LEU A 96 56.76 -23.22 -42.24
C LEU A 96 56.14 -23.17 -43.64
N ARG A 97 56.87 -22.55 -44.58
CA ARG A 97 57.45 -23.23 -45.74
C ARG A 97 58.77 -22.56 -46.11
#